data_AF-A0A7G7UAF4-F1
#
_entry.id   AF-A0A7G7UAF4-F1
#
_cell.length_a   1.000
_cell.length_b   1.000
_cell.length_c   1.000
_cell.angle_alpha   90.00
_cell.angle_beta   90.00
_cell.angle_gamma   90.00
#
_symmetry.space_group_name_H-M   'P 1'
#
loop_
_entity.id
_entity.type
_entity.pdbx_description
1 polymer ?
#
loop_
_entity_poly.entity_id
_entity_poly.type
_entity_poly.pdbx_seq_one_letter_code
_entity_poly.pdbx_strand_id
1 'polypeptide(L)' 'MRNELFQQAKSFVQQAVMVTNGFEEGDQEQAILRAKNAVSSAYANSTDAERQQLHQFQDQLDKLQ' A
#
# COMPACT_ATOMS: atom_id res chain seq x y z
N MET A 1 1.90 -20.36 1.41
CA MET A 1 0.53 -19.83 1.61
C MET A 1 0.49 -18.45 0.97
N ARG A 2 -0.51 -18.14 0.15
CA ARG A 2 -0.62 -16.84 -0.51
C ARG A 2 -1.30 -15.87 0.45
N ASN A 3 -0.58 -14.87 0.92
CA ASN A 3 -1.13 -13.84 1.80
C ASN A 3 -1.94 -12.83 0.97
N GLU A 4 -3.26 -12.99 0.95
CA GLU A 4 -4.15 -12.16 0.15
C GLU A 4 -4.15 -10.70 0.57
N LEU A 5 -4.03 -10.44 1.88
CA LEU A 5 -3.93 -9.08 2.42
C LEU A 5 -2.65 -8.39 1.95
N PHE A 6 -1.54 -9.12 1.92
CA PHE A 6 -0.27 -8.59 1.39
C PHE A 6 -0.38 -8.23 -0.10
N GLN A 7 -0.98 -9.11 -0.92
CA GLN A 7 -1.19 -8.82 -2.34
C GLN A 7 -2.11 -7.61 -2.54
N GLN A 8 -3.17 -7.51 -1.75
CA GLN A 8 -4.09 -6.39 -1.79
C GLN A 8 -3.42 -5.06 -1.39
N ALA A 9 -2.61 -5.07 -0.33
CA ALA A 9 -1.82 -3.91 0.09
C ALA A 9 -0.88 -3.45 -1.02
N LYS A 10 -0.16 -4.38 -1.66
CA LYS A 10 0.70 -4.08 -2.80
C LYS A 10 -0.07 -3.42 -3.94
N SER A 11 -1.23 -3.95 -4.32
CA SER A 11 -2.06 -3.38 -5.38
C SER A 11 -2.53 -1.96 -5.07
N PHE A 12 -2.97 -1.68 -3.83
CA PHE A 12 -3.39 -0.33 -3.46
C PHE A 12 -2.23 0.66 -3.39
N VAL A 13 -1.06 0.24 -2.93
CA VAL A 13 0.15 1.08 -2.97
C VAL A 13 0.50 1.45 -4.40
N GLN A 14 0.47 0.48 -5.33
CA GLN A 14 0.70 0.75 -6.74
C GLN A 14 -0.33 1.73 -7.31
N GLN A 15 -1.61 1.55 -7.00
CA GLN A 15 -2.65 2.49 -7.43
C GLN A 15 -2.42 3.89 -6.88
N ALA A 16 -2.11 4.04 -5.58
CA ALA A 16 -1.84 5.34 -4.97
C ALA A 16 -0.68 6.06 -5.67
N VAL A 17 0.38 5.33 -6.04
CA VAL A 17 1.51 5.86 -6.81
C VAL A 17 1.08 6.30 -8.22
N MET A 18 0.26 5.49 -8.91
CA MET A 18 -0.23 5.82 -10.26
C MET A 18 -1.11 7.08 -10.25
N VAL A 19 -2.03 7.18 -9.28
CA VAL A 19 -2.89 8.36 -9.11
C VAL A 19 -2.06 9.60 -8.76
N THR A 20 -1.14 9.49 -7.80
CA THR A 20 -0.29 10.63 -7.38
C THR A 20 0.57 11.16 -8.51
N ASN A 21 1.10 10.29 -9.36
CA ASN A 21 1.93 10.68 -10.50
C ASN A 21 1.12 11.10 -11.74
N GLY A 22 -0.22 11.11 -11.65
CA GLY A 22 -1.10 11.50 -12.77
C GLY A 22 -1.20 10.46 -13.89
N PHE A 23 -0.81 9.21 -13.64
CA PHE A 23 -0.97 8.09 -14.60
C PHE A 23 -2.39 7.49 -14.58
N GLU A 24 -3.11 7.65 -13.47
CA GLU A 24 -4.52 7.27 -13.32
C GLU A 24 -5.33 8.44 -12.75
N GLU A 25 -6.58 8.59 -13.21
CA GLU A 25 -7.50 9.55 -12.60
C GLU A 25 -8.02 9.00 -11.26
N GLY A 26 -8.09 9.87 -10.25
CA GLY A 26 -8.62 9.50 -8.95
C GLY A 26 -8.35 10.54 -7.87
N ASP A 27 -8.96 10.33 -6.71
CA ASP A 27 -8.66 11.11 -5.52
C ASP A 27 -7.37 10.58 -4.87
N GLN A 28 -6.30 11.37 -4.97
CA GLN A 28 -4.98 11.04 -4.43
C GLN A 28 -5.04 10.77 -2.92
N GLU A 29 -5.73 11.61 -2.16
CA GLU A 29 -5.79 11.49 -0.70
C GLU A 29 -6.51 10.20 -0.30
N GLN A 30 -7.62 9.89 -0.96
CA GLN A 30 -8.35 8.64 -0.73
C GLN A 30 -7.55 7.41 -1.15
N ALA A 31 -6.82 7.47 -2.26
CA ALA A 31 -5.98 6.37 -2.73
C ALA A 31 -4.84 6.06 -1.75
N ILE A 32 -4.16 7.10 -1.24
CA ILE A 32 -3.12 6.98 -0.22
C ILE A 32 -3.71 6.41 1.08
N LEU A 33 -4.83 6.97 1.56
CA LEU A 33 -5.48 6.53 2.80
C LEU A 33 -5.88 5.05 2.74
N ARG A 34 -6.45 4.62 1.61
CA ARG A 34 -6.81 3.22 1.37
C ARG A 34 -5.59 2.30 1.38
N ALA A 35 -4.50 2.72 0.73
CA ALA A 35 -3.26 1.97 0.70
C ALA A 35 -2.66 1.80 2.11
N LYS A 36 -2.64 2.86 2.92
CA LYS A 36 -2.15 2.82 4.31
C LYS A 36 -2.95 1.84 5.18
N ASN A 37 -4.28 1.88 5.07
CA ASN A 37 -5.15 0.96 5.80
C ASN A 37 -4.91 -0.51 5.41
N ALA A 38 -4.71 -0.77 4.13
CA ALA A 38 -4.42 -2.11 3.64
C ALA A 38 -3.04 -2.62 4.09
N VAL A 39 -2.01 -1.76 4.07
CA VAL A 39 -0.67 -2.07 4.59
C VAL A 39 -0.73 -2.45 6.07
N SER A 40 -1.42 -1.65 6.88
CA SER A 40 -1.62 -1.92 8.32
C SER A 40 -2.35 -3.25 8.56
N SER A 41 -3.42 -3.50 7.80
CA SER A 41 -4.21 -4.75 7.90
C SER A 41 -3.39 -5.98 7.50
N ALA A 42 -2.57 -5.87 6.45
CA ALA A 42 -1.68 -6.92 5.99
C ALA A 42 -0.56 -7.21 7.00
N TYR A 43 -0.04 -6.18 7.68
CA TYR A 43 1.07 -6.31 8.62
C TYR A 43 0.78 -7.27 9.77
N ALA A 44 -0.45 -7.21 10.30
CA ALA A 44 -0.90 -8.08 11.38
C ALA A 44 -0.85 -9.57 11.03
N ASN A 45 -1.06 -9.92 9.75
CA ASN A 45 -1.17 -11.29 9.25
C ASN A 45 0.00 -11.73 8.36
N SER A 46 1.12 -11.00 8.42
CA SER A 46 2.29 -11.22 7.56
C SER A 46 3.45 -11.89 8.29
N THR A 47 4.26 -12.63 7.54
CA THR A 47 5.58 -13.12 7.97
C THR A 47 6.55 -11.97 8.18
N ASP A 48 7.69 -12.19 8.84
CA ASP A 48 8.70 -11.14 9.04
C ASP A 48 9.23 -10.57 7.72
N ALA A 49 9.43 -11.42 6.71
CA ALA A 49 9.84 -10.97 5.37
C ALA A 49 8.80 -10.07 4.70
N GLU A 50 7.52 -10.43 4.77
CA GLU A 50 6.42 -9.63 4.23
C GLU A 50 6.25 -8.32 5.02
N ARG A 51 6.42 -8.36 6.35
CA ARG A 51 6.39 -7.16 7.21
C ARG A 51 7.48 -6.15 6.83
N GLN A 52 8.68 -6.61 6.49
CA GLN A 52 9.74 -5.72 5.98
C GLN A 52 9.32 -5.03 4.68
N GLN A 53 8.69 -5.77 3.76
CA GLN A 53 8.21 -5.18 2.52
C GLN A 53 7.01 -4.24 2.72
N LEU A 54 6.12 -4.55 3.66
CA LEU A 54 5.02 -3.66 4.04
C LEU A 54 5.51 -2.35 4.68
N HIS A 55 6.58 -2.40 5.48
CA HIS A 55 7.24 -1.19 5.99
C HIS A 55 7.76 -0.32 4.84
N GLN A 56 8.41 -0.90 3.83
CA GLN A 56 8.86 -0.15 2.66
C GLN A 56 7.69 0.51 1.89
N PHE A 57 6.54 -0.17 1.81
CA PHE A 57 5.35 0.42 1.22
C PHE A 57 4.78 1.58 2.06
N GLN A 58 4.78 1.46 3.39
CA GLN A 58 4.38 2.54 4.28
C GLN A 58 5.27 3.77 4.08
N ASP A 59 6.60 3.59 4.08
CA ASP A 59 7.57 4.66 3.82
C ASP A 59 7.37 5.32 2.45
N GLN A 60 6.99 4.52 1.45
CA GLN A 60 6.68 5.03 0.11
C GLN A 60 5.42 5.89 0.13
N LEU A 61 4.34 5.44 0.79
CA LEU A 61 3.09 6.19 0.90
C LEU A 61 3.27 7.49 1.69
N ASP A 62 4.11 7.49 2.72
CA ASP A 62 4.41 8.68 3.52
C ASP A 62 5.16 9.77 2.73
N LYS A 63 5.83 9.41 1.62
CA LYS A 63 6.45 10.37 0.70
C LYS A 63 5.50 10.95 -0.34
N LEU A 64 4.30 10.39 -0.48
CA LEU A 64 3.28 10.84 -1.44
C LEU A 64 2.27 11.83 -0.84
N GLN A 65 2.31 12.03 0.48
CA GLN A 65 1.58 13.10 1.18
C GLN A 65 2.45 14.34 1.33
#